data_AF-A0A1B6KRD0-F1
#
_entry.id   AF-A0A1B6KRD0-F1
#
_cell.length_a   1.000
_cell.length_b   1.000
_cell.length_c   1.000
_cell.angle_alpha   90.00
_cell.angle_beta   90.00
_cell.angle_gamma   90.00
#
_symmetry.space_group_name_H-M   'P 1'
#
loop_
_entity.id
_entity.type
_entity.pdbx_description
1 polymer ?
#
loop_
_entity_poly.entity_id
_entity_poly.type
_entity_poly.pdbx_seq_one_letter_code
_entity_poly.pdbx_strand_id
1 'polypeptide(L)'
;DGIMADAEGVVKEELQDDPHCISHIHKFYRQMKCQPEMSPNSKCPTSYKCPNVEDRSPDHCYFDGQQFPVGHNLTGVFHPPCTSSCQCVRLHEGVKFKCEKKYRKSCKSEPGCKHFGFYDDFHCCERRVPSCNHGKQVQCQYEGRTYSEGEIFFPSEDITFTQCVCASGFNGTIAAPWCQKLSCVLELWGETPE
;
A
#
# COMPACT_ATOMS: atom_id res chain seq x y z
N ASP A 1 -57.03 -9.36 7.54
CA ASP A 1 -56.60 -8.01 7.10
C ASP A 1 -55.34 -7.62 7.86
N GLY A 2 -54.20 -7.30 7.27
CA GLY A 2 -53.80 -7.13 5.88
C GLY A 2 -52.27 -7.20 5.79
N ILE A 3 -51.79 -7.54 4.60
CA ILE A 3 -50.39 -7.61 4.19
C ILE A 3 -49.92 -6.20 3.83
N MET A 4 -48.74 -5.78 4.28
CA MET A 4 -47.82 -4.98 3.46
C MET A 4 -46.40 -5.50 3.67
N ALA A 5 -45.85 -6.00 2.58
CA ALA A 5 -44.45 -6.35 2.43
C ALA A 5 -43.66 -5.07 2.12
N ASP A 6 -42.48 -4.93 2.71
CA ASP A 6 -41.38 -4.20 2.09
C ASP A 6 -40.16 -5.12 2.11
N ALA A 7 -39.66 -5.37 0.90
CA ALA A 7 -38.56 -6.24 0.57
C ALA A 7 -37.21 -5.53 0.75
N GLU A 8 -36.16 -6.35 0.86
CA GLU A 8 -34.74 -5.97 0.81
C GLU A 8 -34.17 -5.34 2.09
N GLY A 9 -34.26 -6.13 3.18
CA GLY A 9 -33.29 -6.05 4.25
C GLY A 9 -31.92 -6.55 3.77
N VAL A 10 -31.07 -5.65 3.26
CA VAL A 10 -29.64 -5.92 3.14
C VAL A 10 -29.08 -5.93 4.56
N VAL A 11 -29.06 -7.12 5.16
CA VAL A 11 -28.25 -7.38 6.35
C VAL A 11 -26.80 -7.18 5.90
N LYS A 12 -26.23 -6.01 6.21
CA LYS A 12 -24.77 -5.84 6.21
C LYS A 12 -24.23 -6.64 7.38
N GLU A 13 -24.13 -7.94 7.18
CA GLU A 13 -23.33 -8.80 8.03
C GLU A 13 -21.88 -8.36 7.79
N GLU A 14 -21.33 -7.58 8.72
CA GLU A 14 -19.88 -7.39 8.77
C GLU A 14 -19.29 -8.79 8.94
N LEU A 15 -18.77 -9.37 7.86
CA LEU A 15 -18.11 -10.68 7.89
C LEU A 15 -17.00 -10.62 8.94
N GLN A 16 -17.27 -11.17 10.11
CA GLN A 16 -16.26 -11.39 11.14
C GLN A 16 -15.44 -12.59 10.68
N ASP A 17 -14.25 -12.33 10.14
CA ASP A 17 -13.36 -13.33 9.56
C ASP A 17 -13.00 -14.42 10.59
N ASP A 18 -13.11 -15.69 10.19
CA ASP A 18 -12.50 -16.80 10.94
C ASP A 18 -10.97 -16.58 10.97
N PRO A 19 -10.34 -16.47 12.15
CA PRO A 19 -8.91 -16.24 12.28
C PRO A 19 -8.05 -17.33 11.60
N HIS A 20 -8.60 -18.53 11.37
CA HIS A 20 -7.92 -19.61 10.64
C HIS A 20 -7.86 -19.37 9.12
N CYS A 21 -8.62 -18.41 8.60
CA CYS A 21 -8.64 -18.03 7.19
C CYS A 21 -7.84 -16.76 6.90
N ILE A 22 -7.01 -16.31 7.84
CA ILE A 22 -6.11 -15.18 7.64
C ILE A 22 -4.87 -15.68 6.91
N SER A 23 -4.89 -15.56 5.58
CA SER A 23 -3.71 -15.80 4.73
C SER A 23 -3.34 -14.54 3.93
N HIS A 24 -2.12 -14.56 3.38
CA HIS A 24 -1.58 -13.47 2.56
C HIS A 24 -2.45 -13.13 1.37
N ILE A 25 -3.02 -14.15 0.73
CA ILE A 25 -3.90 -13.97 -0.42
C ILE A 25 -5.27 -13.38 -0.03
N HIS A 26 -5.84 -13.81 1.11
CA HIS A 26 -7.14 -13.29 1.57
C HIS A 26 -7.06 -11.82 2.01
N LYS A 27 -5.97 -11.42 2.69
CA LYS A 27 -5.74 -10.01 3.06
C LYS A 27 -5.60 -9.12 1.84
N PHE A 28 -4.90 -9.59 0.80
CA PHE A 28 -4.72 -8.85 -0.46
C PHE A 28 -6.07 -8.52 -1.12
N TYR A 29 -6.90 -9.53 -1.39
CA TYR A 29 -8.20 -9.32 -2.03
C TYR A 29 -9.13 -8.42 -1.22
N ARG A 30 -9.12 -8.55 0.11
CA ARG A 30 -9.89 -7.65 1.00
C ARG A 30 -9.42 -6.19 0.92
N GLN A 31 -8.11 -5.95 0.83
CA GLN A 31 -7.58 -4.59 0.65
C GLN A 31 -7.98 -3.97 -0.68
N MET A 32 -8.07 -4.78 -1.73
CA MET A 32 -8.63 -4.39 -3.03
C MET A 32 -10.16 -4.20 -3.01
N LYS A 33 -10.78 -4.31 -1.82
CA LYS A 33 -12.23 -4.24 -1.61
C LYS A 33 -12.99 -5.28 -2.46
N CYS A 34 -12.37 -6.44 -2.72
CA CYS A 34 -13.02 -7.57 -3.37
C CYS A 34 -13.90 -8.32 -2.36
N GLN A 35 -14.97 -8.93 -2.88
CA GLN A 35 -15.93 -9.68 -2.09
C GLN A 35 -15.53 -11.16 -2.07
N PRO A 36 -15.42 -11.79 -0.89
CA PRO A 36 -15.13 -13.22 -0.80
C PRO A 36 -16.32 -14.04 -1.28
N GLU A 37 -16.03 -15.15 -1.95
CA GLU A 37 -17.01 -16.15 -2.36
C GLU A 37 -16.69 -17.49 -1.69
N MET A 38 -17.71 -18.16 -1.19
CA MET A 38 -17.59 -19.41 -0.43
C MET A 38 -18.16 -20.56 -1.25
N SER A 39 -17.42 -21.66 -1.37
CA SER A 39 -17.98 -22.92 -1.85
C SER A 39 -18.70 -23.68 -0.73
N PRO A 40 -19.69 -24.54 -1.05
CA PRO A 40 -20.35 -25.37 -0.05
C PRO A 40 -19.35 -26.16 0.79
N ASN A 41 -19.51 -26.15 2.12
CA ASN A 41 -18.62 -26.78 3.11
C ASN A 41 -17.22 -26.18 3.24
N SER A 42 -16.93 -25.06 2.56
CA SER A 42 -15.68 -24.35 2.78
C SER A 42 -15.71 -23.59 4.11
N LYS A 43 -14.59 -23.61 4.83
CA LYS A 43 -14.37 -22.76 6.01
C LYS A 43 -13.79 -21.39 5.64
N CYS A 44 -13.14 -21.29 4.49
CA CYS A 44 -12.48 -20.06 4.02
C CYS A 44 -12.97 -19.65 2.61
N PRO A 45 -12.79 -18.39 2.20
CA PRO A 45 -13.10 -17.98 0.83
C PRO A 45 -12.35 -18.83 -0.19
N THR A 46 -13.05 -19.30 -1.22
CA THR A 46 -12.46 -20.12 -2.30
C THR A 46 -12.20 -19.30 -3.55
N SER A 47 -12.95 -18.22 -3.75
CA SER A 47 -12.72 -17.20 -4.78
C SER A 47 -13.03 -15.81 -4.26
N TYR A 48 -12.70 -14.79 -5.05
CA TYR A 48 -13.04 -13.40 -4.78
C TYR A 48 -13.59 -12.78 -6.05
N LYS A 49 -14.70 -12.06 -5.90
CA LYS A 49 -15.23 -11.19 -6.94
C LYS A 49 -14.72 -9.77 -6.73
N CYS A 50 -14.06 -9.21 -7.74
CA CYS A 50 -13.43 -7.91 -7.66
C CYS A 50 -14.14 -6.92 -8.60
N PRO A 51 -15.38 -6.48 -8.30
CA PRO A 51 -16.15 -5.60 -9.18
C PRO A 51 -15.44 -4.27 -9.43
N ASN A 52 -14.66 -3.81 -8.44
CA ASN A 52 -13.83 -2.62 -8.57
C ASN A 52 -12.73 -2.75 -9.63
N VAL A 53 -12.44 -3.95 -10.16
CA VAL A 53 -11.40 -4.23 -11.16
C VAL A 53 -12.02 -4.79 -12.44
N GLU A 54 -12.98 -5.71 -12.33
CA GLU A 54 -13.60 -6.44 -13.45
C GLU A 54 -14.47 -5.54 -14.35
N ASP A 55 -15.19 -4.58 -13.77
CA ASP A 55 -16.16 -3.75 -14.49
C ASP A 55 -15.61 -2.36 -14.88
N ARG A 56 -14.28 -2.22 -14.99
CA ARG A 56 -13.65 -0.95 -15.31
C ARG A 56 -13.83 -0.58 -16.77
N SER A 57 -14.28 0.66 -17.00
CA SER A 57 -14.24 1.30 -18.31
C SER A 57 -12.78 1.47 -18.77
N PRO A 58 -12.46 1.15 -20.03
CA PRO A 58 -11.13 1.39 -20.59
C PRO A 58 -10.82 2.88 -20.81
N ASP A 59 -11.79 3.77 -20.56
CA ASP A 59 -11.70 5.21 -20.84
C ASP A 59 -11.53 6.08 -19.59
N HIS A 60 -11.41 5.45 -18.42
CA HIS A 60 -11.28 6.13 -17.12
C HIS A 60 -10.08 5.61 -16.35
N CYS A 61 -9.49 6.47 -15.53
CA CYS A 61 -8.57 6.02 -14.49
C CYS A 61 -9.36 5.69 -13.23
N TYR A 62 -8.84 4.78 -12.43
CA TYR A 62 -9.47 4.36 -11.19
C TYR A 62 -8.49 4.57 -10.04
N PHE A 63 -8.94 5.15 -8.94
CA PHE A 63 -8.15 5.31 -7.73
C PHE A 63 -9.04 5.23 -6.49
N ASP A 64 -8.70 4.33 -5.56
CA ASP A 64 -9.41 4.06 -4.31
C ASP A 64 -10.91 3.70 -4.50
N GLY A 65 -11.24 3.06 -5.62
CA GLY A 65 -12.61 2.71 -6.00
C GLY A 65 -13.42 3.85 -6.61
N GLN A 66 -12.80 4.99 -6.90
CA GLN A 66 -13.41 6.10 -7.65
C GLN A 66 -12.92 6.10 -9.10
N GLN A 67 -13.80 6.53 -10.01
CA GLN A 67 -13.48 6.72 -11.43
C GLN A 67 -13.15 8.17 -11.74
N PHE A 68 -12.18 8.38 -12.63
CA PHE A 68 -11.67 9.69 -13.00
C PHE A 68 -11.55 9.80 -14.53
N PRO A 69 -12.07 10.87 -15.15
CA PRO A 69 -11.97 11.05 -16.59
C PRO A 69 -10.54 11.43 -17.01
N VAL A 70 -10.20 11.15 -18.26
CA VAL A 70 -8.92 11.59 -18.87
C VAL A 70 -8.78 13.12 -18.72
N GLY A 71 -7.58 13.55 -18.32
CA GLY A 71 -7.23 14.94 -18.01
C GLY A 71 -7.41 15.33 -16.55
N HIS A 72 -8.14 14.52 -15.75
CA HIS A 72 -8.33 14.79 -14.33
C HIS A 72 -6.99 14.72 -13.56
N ASN A 73 -6.73 15.74 -12.75
CA ASN A 73 -5.61 15.76 -11.83
C ASN A 73 -6.09 15.34 -10.45
N LEU A 74 -5.51 14.28 -9.90
CA LEU A 74 -5.67 14.02 -8.48
C LEU A 74 -4.94 15.15 -7.73
N THR A 75 -5.60 15.75 -6.73
CA THR A 75 -4.96 16.70 -5.81
C THR A 75 -5.16 16.27 -4.35
N GLY A 76 -4.08 16.10 -3.59
CA GLY A 76 -4.12 15.97 -2.12
C GLY A 76 -4.64 14.65 -1.53
N VAL A 77 -5.14 13.71 -2.33
CA VAL A 77 -5.71 12.42 -1.84
C VAL A 77 -4.71 11.26 -1.90
N PHE A 78 -3.63 11.40 -2.65
CA PHE A 78 -2.61 10.37 -2.85
C PHE A 78 -1.35 10.78 -2.08
N HIS A 79 -1.10 10.08 -0.98
CA HIS A 79 0.18 10.11 -0.28
C HIS A 79 1.03 8.84 -0.51
N PRO A 80 1.15 8.25 -1.72
CA PRO A 80 2.35 7.50 -2.02
C PRO A 80 3.52 8.49 -2.04
N PRO A 81 4.64 8.19 -1.38
CA PRO A 81 5.67 9.19 -1.10
C PRO A 81 6.20 9.80 -2.38
N CYS A 82 6.49 11.09 -2.34
CA CYS A 82 7.10 11.82 -3.45
C CYS A 82 6.25 12.15 -4.64
N THR A 83 4.95 11.89 -4.64
CA THR A 83 4.15 12.26 -5.79
C THR A 83 3.66 13.69 -5.66
N SER A 84 4.03 14.57 -6.60
CA SER A 84 3.54 15.97 -6.60
C SER A 84 2.16 16.08 -7.21
N SER A 85 1.90 15.28 -8.24
CA SER A 85 0.70 15.31 -9.07
C SER A 85 0.55 13.97 -9.76
N CYS A 86 -0.68 13.51 -9.92
CA CYS A 86 -1.03 12.43 -10.83
C CYS A 86 -2.11 12.94 -11.77
N GLN A 87 -1.91 12.74 -13.07
CA GLN A 87 -2.94 13.04 -14.06
C GLN A 87 -3.43 11.75 -14.70
N CYS A 88 -4.74 11.63 -14.86
CA CYS A 88 -5.31 10.57 -15.66
C CYS A 88 -5.02 10.85 -17.14
N VAL A 89 -4.27 9.97 -17.82
CA VAL A 89 -3.84 10.16 -19.21
C VAL A 89 -4.17 8.95 -20.06
N ARG A 90 -4.34 9.16 -21.36
CA ARG A 90 -4.42 8.08 -22.35
C ARG A 90 -3.03 7.85 -22.94
N LEU A 91 -2.57 6.60 -22.84
CA LEU A 91 -1.32 6.11 -23.44
C LEU A 91 -1.66 4.96 -24.40
N HIS A 92 -0.65 4.46 -25.13
CA HIS A 92 -0.85 3.37 -26.09
C HIS A 92 -1.42 2.09 -25.42
N GLU A 93 -0.99 1.80 -24.20
CA GLU A 93 -1.43 0.64 -23.40
C GLU A 93 -2.83 0.82 -22.75
N GLY A 94 -3.43 2.00 -22.85
CA GLY A 94 -4.72 2.33 -22.24
C GLY A 94 -4.71 3.59 -21.39
N VAL A 95 -5.78 3.79 -20.62
CA VAL A 95 -5.96 4.93 -19.72
C VAL A 95 -5.41 4.59 -18.33
N LYS A 96 -4.42 5.36 -17.85
CA LYS A 96 -3.78 5.15 -16.54
C LYS A 96 -3.36 6.47 -15.91
N PHE A 97 -3.15 6.46 -14.59
CA PHE A 97 -2.56 7.61 -13.91
C PHE A 97 -1.07 7.70 -14.25
N LYS A 98 -0.64 8.88 -14.70
CA LYS A 98 0.77 9.24 -14.82
C LYS A 98 1.11 10.20 -13.70
N CYS A 99 2.01 9.77 -12.82
CA CYS A 99 2.40 10.51 -11.62
C CYS A 99 3.79 11.12 -11.78
N GLU A 100 3.93 12.38 -11.36
CA GLU A 100 5.22 13.08 -11.35
C GLU A 100 5.89 12.90 -9.98
N LYS A 101 7.13 12.41 -10.00
CA LYS A 101 7.97 12.29 -8.80
C LYS A 101 8.56 13.67 -8.47
N LYS A 102 8.27 14.19 -7.28
CA LYS A 102 8.93 15.35 -6.67
C LYS A 102 10.35 14.96 -6.26
N TYR A 103 11.30 15.18 -7.15
CA TYR A 103 12.71 15.01 -6.81
C TYR A 103 13.21 16.22 -6.02
N ARG A 104 13.46 16.07 -4.71
CA ARG A 104 14.26 17.08 -3.98
C ARG A 104 15.73 16.78 -4.23
N LYS A 105 16.42 17.66 -4.96
CA LYS A 105 17.84 17.55 -5.35
C LYS A 105 18.80 17.33 -4.18
N SER A 106 18.45 17.74 -2.96
CA SER A 106 19.29 17.55 -1.78
C SER A 106 18.44 17.41 -0.53
N CYS A 107 18.64 16.32 0.21
CA CYS A 107 18.17 16.22 1.58
C CYS A 107 19.11 17.06 2.44
N LYS A 108 18.57 17.88 3.34
CA LYS A 108 19.41 18.52 4.35
C LYS A 108 19.95 17.41 5.24
N SER A 109 21.19 17.01 5.02
CA SER A 109 21.86 16.04 5.88
C SER A 109 22.52 16.80 7.03
N GLU A 110 22.13 16.47 8.25
CA GLU A 110 22.85 16.93 9.43
C GLU A 110 24.24 16.26 9.49
N PRO A 111 25.30 16.98 9.90
CA PRO A 111 26.63 16.40 10.05
C PRO A 111 26.60 15.18 10.99
N GLY A 112 27.12 14.05 10.52
CA GLY A 112 27.14 12.80 11.29
C GLY A 112 25.87 11.95 11.18
N CYS A 113 24.90 12.35 10.35
CA CYS A 113 23.70 11.58 10.06
C CYS A 113 23.69 11.03 8.63
N LYS A 114 23.33 9.75 8.50
CA LYS A 114 23.00 9.10 7.23
C LYS A 114 21.50 9.12 7.02
N HIS A 115 21.05 9.04 5.78
CA HIS A 115 19.63 9.00 5.43
C HIS A 115 19.39 7.82 4.49
N PHE A 116 18.65 6.84 4.99
CA PHE A 116 18.38 5.60 4.26
C PHE A 116 16.99 5.65 3.62
N GLY A 117 16.91 5.20 2.38
CA GLY A 117 15.65 5.06 1.66
C GLY A 117 15.02 3.70 1.89
N PHE A 118 13.74 3.62 1.58
CA PHE A 118 13.07 2.37 1.24
C PHE A 118 13.43 1.99 -0.21
N TYR A 119 12.89 0.89 -0.77
CA TYR A 119 13.16 0.49 -2.17
C TYR A 119 12.90 1.64 -3.19
N ASP A 120 13.44 1.48 -4.41
CA ASP A 120 13.70 2.48 -5.48
C ASP A 120 12.59 3.48 -5.87
N ASP A 121 11.40 3.39 -5.27
CA ASP A 121 10.30 4.33 -5.49
C ASP A 121 10.20 5.46 -4.45
N PHE A 122 11.00 5.42 -3.38
CA PHE A 122 10.87 6.31 -2.21
C PHE A 122 12.03 7.31 -2.06
N HIS A 123 12.43 7.96 -3.15
CA HIS A 123 13.59 8.84 -3.16
C HIS A 123 13.43 10.20 -2.42
N CYS A 124 12.32 10.45 -1.72
CA CYS A 124 12.10 11.71 -1.00
C CYS A 124 12.87 11.81 0.29
N CYS A 125 13.47 12.97 0.48
CA CYS A 125 14.13 13.35 1.71
C CYS A 125 13.25 13.26 2.95
N GLU A 126 11.99 13.69 2.85
CA GLU A 126 11.05 13.69 3.99
C GLU A 126 10.70 12.29 4.49
N ARG A 127 11.02 11.26 3.70
CA ARG A 127 10.62 9.87 3.95
C ARG A 127 11.81 8.96 4.18
N ARG A 128 13.04 9.46 3.98
CA ARG A 128 14.24 8.73 4.37
C ARG A 128 14.30 8.63 5.88
N VAL A 129 14.81 7.50 6.36
CA VAL A 129 15.04 7.25 7.77
C VAL A 129 16.39 7.85 8.15
N PRO A 130 16.44 8.86 9.03
CA PRO A 130 17.70 9.40 9.52
C PRO A 130 18.36 8.39 10.47
N SER A 131 19.66 8.20 10.32
CA SER A 131 20.50 7.45 11.25
C SER A 131 21.62 8.34 11.74
N CYS A 132 21.46 8.90 12.94
CA CYS A 132 22.39 9.83 13.56
C CYS A 132 23.18 9.12 14.67
N ASN A 133 24.21 8.40 14.28
CA ASN A 133 25.04 7.59 15.19
C ASN A 133 26.42 8.19 15.49
N HIS A 134 26.79 9.30 14.84
CA HIS A 134 28.10 9.96 15.01
C HIS A 134 29.29 8.98 14.93
N GLY A 135 29.22 7.99 14.03
CA GLY A 135 30.27 6.99 13.82
C GLY A 135 30.16 5.74 14.70
N LYS A 136 29.16 5.61 15.58
CA LYS A 136 28.91 4.39 16.34
C LYS A 136 28.28 3.31 15.46
N GLN A 137 28.66 2.05 15.66
CA GLN A 137 28.04 0.94 14.95
C GLN A 137 26.53 0.86 15.28
N VAL A 138 25.71 0.65 14.24
CA VAL A 138 24.27 0.46 14.37
C VAL A 138 23.92 -0.94 13.88
N GLN A 139 23.14 -1.66 14.71
CA GLN A 139 22.51 -2.93 14.39
C GLN A 139 21.10 -2.92 14.96
N CYS A 140 20.18 -3.53 14.23
CA CYS A 140 18.78 -3.61 14.61
C CYS A 140 18.41 -5.08 14.83
N GLN A 141 17.59 -5.35 15.85
CA GLN A 141 17.05 -6.69 16.08
C GLN A 141 15.55 -6.68 15.83
N TYR A 142 15.08 -7.63 15.04
CA TYR A 142 13.66 -7.85 14.78
C TYR A 142 13.40 -9.34 14.56
N GLU A 143 12.46 -9.91 15.31
CA GLU A 143 12.10 -11.35 15.27
C GLU A 143 13.31 -12.30 15.33
N GLY A 144 14.27 -12.00 16.21
CA GLY A 144 15.48 -12.82 16.40
C GLY A 144 16.50 -12.73 15.25
N ARG A 145 16.26 -11.89 14.23
CA ARG A 145 17.23 -11.57 13.18
C ARG A 145 17.93 -10.25 13.48
N THR A 146 19.18 -10.15 13.06
CA THR A 146 19.99 -8.93 13.18
C THR A 146 20.18 -8.33 11.80
N TYR A 147 19.92 -7.02 11.68
CA TYR A 147 20.01 -6.24 10.46
C TYR A 147 21.09 -5.18 10.60
N SER A 148 21.83 -4.95 9.51
CA SER A 148 22.88 -3.93 9.43
C SER A 148 22.29 -2.54 9.20
N GLU A 149 23.02 -1.50 9.58
CA GLU A 149 22.60 -0.11 9.32
C GLU A 149 22.27 0.11 7.82
N GLY A 150 21.08 0.61 7.53
CA GLY A 150 20.55 0.85 6.19
C GLY A 150 19.89 -0.35 5.53
N GLU A 151 19.97 -1.54 6.12
CA GLU A 151 19.35 -2.74 5.59
C GLU A 151 17.82 -2.63 5.63
N ILE A 152 17.18 -2.96 4.51
CA ILE A 152 15.73 -3.01 4.36
C ILE A 152 15.24 -4.41 4.73
N PHE A 153 14.20 -4.48 5.55
CA PHE A 153 13.56 -5.73 5.92
C PHE A 153 12.04 -5.61 5.92
N PHE A 154 11.37 -6.77 5.87
CA PHE A 154 9.93 -6.89 5.80
C PHE A 154 9.44 -7.66 7.04
N PRO A 155 8.54 -7.08 7.85
CA PRO A 155 7.90 -7.79 8.95
C PRO A 155 7.13 -9.01 8.43
N SER A 156 7.38 -10.18 9.03
CA SER A 156 6.86 -11.46 8.51
C SER A 156 5.33 -11.57 8.62
N GLU A 157 4.73 -10.94 9.64
CA GLU A 157 3.29 -10.93 9.86
C GLU A 157 2.54 -9.92 8.97
N ASP A 158 3.25 -9.05 8.23
CA ASP A 158 2.61 -7.94 7.51
C ASP A 158 2.77 -7.96 5.99
N ILE A 159 1.78 -8.62 5.38
CA ILE A 159 1.37 -8.59 3.97
C ILE A 159 1.00 -7.18 3.47
N THR A 160 0.90 -6.17 4.33
CA THR A 160 0.58 -4.80 3.89
C THR A 160 1.74 -4.05 3.26
N PHE A 161 2.73 -4.79 2.74
CA PHE A 161 3.94 -4.26 2.14
C PHE A 161 4.61 -3.24 3.06
N THR A 162 4.66 -3.53 4.36
CA THR A 162 5.40 -2.68 5.29
C THR A 162 6.89 -2.93 5.07
N GLN A 163 7.60 -1.87 4.72
CA GLN A 163 9.05 -1.88 4.64
C GLN A 163 9.60 -1.22 5.89
N CYS A 164 10.64 -1.81 6.45
CA CYS A 164 11.40 -1.24 7.54
C CYS A 164 12.85 -1.07 7.13
N VAL A 165 13.49 -0.05 7.68
CA VAL A 165 14.91 0.21 7.48
C VAL A 165 15.59 0.18 8.85
N CYS A 166 16.68 -0.58 8.95
CA CYS A 166 17.50 -0.52 10.14
C CYS A 166 18.24 0.82 10.21
N ALA A 167 17.97 1.61 11.23
CA ALA A 167 18.66 2.87 11.49
C ALA A 167 18.83 3.09 13.00
N SER A 168 19.68 4.04 13.36
CA SER A 168 19.90 4.40 14.75
C SER A 168 18.57 4.70 15.47
N GLY A 169 18.44 4.21 16.70
CA GLY A 169 17.24 4.39 17.53
C GLY A 169 16.11 3.37 17.27
N PHE A 170 16.23 2.46 16.30
CA PHE A 170 15.23 1.42 16.11
C PHE A 170 15.12 0.53 17.36
N ASN A 171 13.91 0.38 17.87
CA ASN A 171 13.64 -0.29 19.15
C ASN A 171 12.97 -1.67 19.00
N GLY A 172 12.90 -2.21 17.78
CA GLY A 172 12.20 -3.46 17.49
C GLY A 172 10.71 -3.32 17.17
N THR A 173 10.15 -2.11 17.22
CA THR A 173 8.72 -1.87 16.94
C THR A 173 8.49 -1.48 15.48
N ILE A 174 7.46 -2.04 14.85
CA ILE A 174 7.04 -1.68 13.48
C ILE A 174 6.31 -0.33 13.49
N ALA A 175 7.08 0.75 13.55
CA ALA A 175 6.55 2.11 13.62
C ALA A 175 7.43 3.11 12.84
N ALA A 176 6.83 4.26 12.51
CA ALA A 176 7.56 5.39 11.95
C ALA A 176 8.63 5.89 12.96
N PRO A 177 9.77 6.44 12.49
CA PRO A 177 10.12 6.64 11.08
C PRO A 177 10.69 5.41 10.38
N TRP A 178 11.12 4.38 11.11
CA TRP A 178 11.86 3.22 10.57
C TRP A 178 11.03 2.36 9.65
N CYS A 179 9.75 2.22 9.94
CA CYS A 179 8.83 1.40 9.18
C CYS A 179 7.77 2.27 8.50
N GLN A 180 7.52 1.98 7.23
CA GLN A 180 6.47 2.61 6.46
C GLN A 180 5.68 1.54 5.74
N LYS A 181 4.36 1.65 5.88
CA LYS A 181 3.42 0.89 5.07
C LYS A 181 3.49 1.43 3.65
N LEU A 182 3.88 0.58 2.69
CA LEU A 182 3.65 0.91 1.30
C LEU A 182 2.14 0.95 1.10
N SER A 183 1.63 2.09 0.70
CA SER A 183 0.36 2.09 -0.01
C SER A 183 0.66 1.48 -1.37
N CYS A 184 0.49 0.16 -1.50
CA CYS A 184 0.42 -0.50 -2.79
C CYS A 184 -0.83 -0.02 -3.51
N VAL A 185 -0.80 1.23 -3.96
CA VAL A 185 -1.77 1.71 -4.91
C VAL A 185 -1.37 1.14 -6.25
N LEU A 186 -1.66 -0.15 -6.46
CA LEU A 186 -1.47 -0.82 -7.75
C LEU A 186 -2.12 0.00 -8.88
N GLU A 187 -3.14 0.77 -8.57
CA GLU A 187 -3.84 1.64 -9.51
C GLU A 187 -3.02 2.87 -9.96
N LEU A 188 -1.99 3.27 -9.20
CA LEU A 188 -1.06 4.35 -9.56
C LEU A 188 0.31 3.84 -10.05
N TRP A 189 0.73 2.67 -9.58
CA TRP A 189 2.10 2.15 -9.77
C TRP A 189 2.16 0.81 -10.51
N GLY A 190 1.01 0.28 -10.94
CA GLY A 190 0.95 -0.90 -11.79
C GLY A 190 1.54 -0.57 -13.15
N GLU A 191 2.83 -0.80 -13.30
CA GLU A 191 3.32 -1.29 -14.58
C GLU A 191 2.62 -2.63 -14.79
N THR A 192 1.80 -2.71 -15.84
CA THR A 192 1.39 -4.02 -16.35
C THR A 192 2.67 -4.81 -16.58
N PRO A 193 2.84 -5.98 -15.95
CA PRO A 193 3.95 -6.85 -16.31
C PRO A 193 3.90 -7.08 -17.82
N GLU A 194 5.02 -6.83 -18.51
CA GLU A 194 5.20 -7.22 -19.91
C GLU A 194 5.17 -8.75 -20.07
#